data_AF-A0A4C1USI2-F1
#
_entry.id   AF-A0A4C1USI2-F1
#
_cell.length_a   1.000
_cell.length_b   1.000
_cell.length_c   1.000
_cell.angle_alpha   90.00
_cell.angle_beta   90.00
_cell.angle_gamma   90.00
#
_symmetry.space_group_name_H-M   'P 1'
#
loop_
_entity.id
_entity.type
_entity.pdbx_description
1 polymer ?
#
loop_
_entity_poly.entity_id
_entity_poly.type
_entity_poly.pdbx_seq_one_letter_code
_entity_poly.pdbx_strand_id
1 'polypeptide(L)'
;MDVPDRVLDRADDKARAAAAVRERAQKAPTYLNLCQQFWAAYVPCDSQHRDAVQLIFEQIDLIQRLTDKYHPQLTLCTSASDIVAAHANHRMCSLVGVEGGHAIGGSLGVLRTLYQVGVRYLTLTSTCDTPWAECASAAERPDAPPHGGLTPFGKVFCI
;
A
#
# COMPACT_ATOMS: atom_id res chain seq x y z
N MET A 1 -2.65 -7.02 2.88
CA MET A 1 -2.00 -8.17 2.20
C MET A 1 -0.99 -7.54 1.27
N ASP A 2 0.26 -7.94 1.40
CA ASP A 2 1.33 -7.31 0.64
C ASP A 2 1.27 -7.77 -0.81
N VAL A 3 1.47 -6.82 -1.72
CA VAL A 3 1.75 -7.16 -3.10
C VAL A 3 3.14 -7.81 -3.10
N PRO A 4 3.33 -9.00 -3.71
CA PRO A 4 4.62 -9.69 -3.69
C PRO A 4 5.79 -8.76 -4.09
N ASP A 5 6.94 -8.89 -3.39
CA ASP A 5 8.12 -8.00 -3.44
C ASP A 5 8.81 -7.83 -4.80
N ARG A 6 8.35 -8.56 -5.82
CA ARG A 6 8.87 -8.44 -7.19
C ARG A 6 7.76 -7.90 -8.07
N VAL A 7 8.12 -6.91 -8.90
CA VAL A 7 7.40 -6.63 -10.15
C VAL A 7 7.03 -7.99 -10.72
N LEU A 8 5.74 -8.29 -10.73
CA LEU A 8 5.25 -9.62 -11.08
C LEU A 8 5.55 -9.85 -12.57
N ASP A 9 6.74 -10.40 -12.83
CA ASP A 9 7.31 -10.58 -14.17
C ASP A 9 6.70 -11.80 -14.88
N ARG A 10 5.98 -12.64 -14.12
CA ARG A 10 5.22 -13.79 -14.64
C ARG A 10 3.73 -13.59 -14.45
N ALA A 11 2.98 -13.80 -15.53
CA ALA A 11 1.51 -13.81 -15.53
C ALA A 11 0.93 -14.81 -14.49
N ASP A 12 1.70 -15.85 -14.17
CA ASP A 12 1.32 -16.92 -13.25
C ASP A 12 1.31 -16.48 -11.78
N ASP A 13 2.25 -15.61 -11.36
CA ASP A 13 2.29 -15.12 -9.98
C ASP A 13 1.14 -14.13 -9.69
N LYS A 14 0.74 -13.33 -10.70
CA LYS A 14 -0.46 -12.49 -10.67
C LYS A 14 -1.73 -13.32 -10.51
N ALA A 15 -1.84 -14.40 -11.28
CA ALA A 15 -2.97 -15.31 -11.20
C ALA A 15 -3.04 -16.03 -9.85
N ARG A 16 -1.90 -16.38 -9.25
CA ARG A 16 -1.83 -17.08 -7.96
C ARG A 16 -2.25 -16.20 -6.78
N ALA A 17 -1.81 -14.94 -6.73
CA ALA A 17 -2.22 -14.00 -5.67
C ALA A 17 -3.73 -13.70 -5.74
N ALA A 18 -4.25 -13.47 -6.96
CA ALA A 18 -5.68 -13.29 -7.18
C ALA A 18 -6.50 -14.54 -6.86
N ALA A 19 -6.00 -15.73 -7.22
CA ALA A 19 -6.64 -17.00 -6.92
C ALA A 19 -6.66 -17.26 -5.41
N ALA A 20 -5.59 -16.94 -4.68
CA ALA A 20 -5.55 -17.08 -3.22
C ALA A 20 -6.55 -16.13 -2.52
N VAL A 21 -6.71 -14.90 -3.02
CA VAL A 21 -7.73 -13.97 -2.52
C VAL A 21 -9.14 -14.45 -2.86
N ARG A 22 -9.37 -14.95 -4.08
CA ARG A 22 -10.65 -15.55 -4.50
C ARG A 22 -10.99 -16.79 -3.68
N GLU A 23 -10.03 -17.67 -3.45
CA GLU A 23 -10.20 -18.89 -2.66
C GLU A 23 -10.52 -18.54 -1.20
N ARG A 24 -9.85 -17.53 -0.62
CA ARG A 24 -10.20 -17.02 0.71
C ARG A 24 -11.57 -16.36 0.75
N ALA A 25 -11.95 -15.61 -0.28
CA ALA A 25 -13.29 -15.04 -0.39
C ALA A 25 -14.38 -16.12 -0.56
N GLN A 26 -14.09 -17.23 -1.25
CA GLN A 26 -15.02 -18.36 -1.42
C GLN A 26 -15.08 -19.31 -0.23
N LYS A 27 -13.99 -19.46 0.53
CA LYS A 27 -13.91 -20.26 1.76
C LYS A 27 -14.28 -19.48 3.01
N ALA A 28 -14.41 -18.15 2.91
CA ALA A 28 -14.92 -17.34 4.01
C ALA A 28 -16.33 -17.85 4.35
N PRO A 29 -16.59 -18.24 5.61
CA PRO A 29 -17.93 -18.65 6.01
C PRO A 29 -18.92 -17.52 5.73
N THR A 30 -20.20 -17.83 5.50
CA THR A 30 -21.25 -16.88 5.08
C THR A 30 -21.47 -15.70 6.05
N TYR A 31 -20.83 -15.71 7.22
CA TYR A 31 -20.80 -14.64 8.22
C TYR A 31 -19.49 -13.83 8.25
N LEU A 32 -18.43 -14.27 7.55
CA LEU A 32 -17.18 -13.54 7.39
C LEU A 32 -17.23 -12.74 6.08
N ASN A 33 -18.03 -11.67 6.10
CA ASN A 33 -18.12 -10.72 5.00
C ASN A 33 -16.84 -9.86 4.95
N LEU A 34 -15.79 -10.36 4.30
CA LEU A 34 -14.65 -9.52 3.91
C LEU A 34 -15.14 -8.51 2.86
N CYS A 35 -15.58 -7.35 3.34
CA CYS A 35 -16.13 -6.27 2.52
C CYS A 35 -15.03 -5.42 1.84
N GLN A 36 -13.80 -5.47 2.36
CA GLN A 36 -12.70 -4.62 1.94
C GLN A 36 -11.33 -5.27 2.14
N GLN A 37 -10.37 -4.90 1.28
CA GLN A 37 -8.97 -5.26 1.35
C GLN A 37 -8.11 -4.04 1.03
N PHE A 38 -7.14 -3.75 1.88
CA PHE A 38 -6.03 -2.86 1.53
C PHE A 38 -4.88 -3.64 0.91
N TRP A 39 -4.55 -3.30 -0.32
CA TRP A 39 -3.36 -3.77 -1.02
C TRP A 39 -2.21 -2.85 -0.64
N ALA A 40 -1.20 -3.41 0.04
CA ALA A 40 -0.01 -2.66 0.38
C ALA A 40 0.92 -2.62 -0.83
N ALA A 41 1.07 -1.44 -1.43
CA ALA A 41 2.12 -1.15 -2.37
C ALA A 41 3.40 -0.95 -1.56
N TYR A 42 4.30 -1.92 -1.64
CA TYR A 42 5.56 -1.95 -0.90
C TYR A 42 6.74 -1.86 -1.86
N VAL A 43 7.80 -1.19 -1.41
CA VAL A 43 9.10 -1.17 -2.08
C VAL A 43 10.22 -1.37 -1.04
N PRO A 44 11.28 -2.14 -1.35
CA PRO A 44 12.35 -2.42 -0.40
C PRO A 44 13.05 -1.15 0.12
N CYS A 45 13.49 -1.17 1.38
CA CYS A 45 14.23 -0.05 1.99
C CYS A 45 15.51 0.32 1.22
N ASP A 46 16.15 -0.64 0.54
CA ASP A 46 17.34 -0.42 -0.29
C ASP A 46 17.08 0.48 -1.52
N SER A 47 15.81 0.68 -1.88
CA SER A 47 15.40 1.62 -2.94
C SER A 47 15.36 3.09 -2.46
N GLN A 48 15.48 3.35 -1.15
CA GLN A 48 15.50 4.71 -0.62
C GLN A 48 16.69 5.49 -1.20
N HIS A 49 16.45 6.73 -1.63
CA HIS A 49 17.40 7.57 -2.37
C HIS A 49 17.83 7.03 -3.75
N ARG A 50 17.11 6.04 -4.28
CA ARG A 50 17.31 5.47 -5.61
C ARG A 50 16.00 5.55 -6.41
N ASP A 51 15.38 4.40 -6.65
CA ASP A 51 14.23 4.17 -7.53
C ASP A 51 12.91 3.95 -6.77
N ALA A 52 12.86 4.18 -5.45
CA ALA A 52 11.66 3.99 -4.62
C ALA A 52 10.39 4.64 -5.20
N VAL A 53 10.51 5.86 -5.75
CA VAL A 53 9.38 6.60 -6.34
C VAL A 53 8.90 5.92 -7.62
N GLN A 54 9.80 5.40 -8.46
CA GLN A 54 9.39 4.69 -9.67
C GLN A 54 8.70 3.37 -9.30
N LEU A 55 9.34 2.58 -8.44
CA LEU A 55 8.85 1.27 -8.04
C LEU A 55 7.46 1.35 -7.37
N ILE A 56 7.19 2.41 -6.59
CA ILE A 56 5.87 2.52 -5.94
C ILE A 56 4.76 2.78 -6.96
N PHE A 57 5.01 3.56 -8.01
CA PHE A 57 4.03 3.75 -9.07
C PHE A 57 3.79 2.46 -9.87
N GLU A 58 4.83 1.65 -10.11
CA GLU A 58 4.70 0.34 -10.75
C GLU A 58 3.85 -0.64 -9.90
N GLN A 59 4.04 -0.61 -8.58
CA GLN A 59 3.23 -1.42 -7.66
C GLN A 59 1.77 -0.96 -7.62
N ILE A 60 1.50 0.34 -7.66
CA ILE A 60 0.14 0.90 -7.73
C ILE A 60 -0.54 0.51 -9.05
N ASP A 61 0.16 0.66 -10.18
CA ASP A 61 -0.32 0.24 -11.50
C ASP A 61 -0.70 -1.26 -11.51
N LEU A 62 0.14 -2.10 -10.92
CA LEU A 62 -0.10 -3.52 -10.81
C LEU A 62 -1.38 -3.83 -10.01
N ILE A 63 -1.61 -3.13 -8.90
CA ILE A 63 -2.85 -3.28 -8.11
C ILE A 63 -4.06 -2.84 -8.93
N GLN A 64 -3.99 -1.71 -9.63
CA GLN A 64 -5.09 -1.22 -10.46
C GLN A 64 -5.45 -2.21 -11.57
N ARG A 65 -4.44 -2.71 -12.31
CA ARG A 65 -4.65 -3.74 -13.34
C ARG A 65 -5.19 -5.04 -12.77
N LEU A 66 -4.79 -5.40 -11.55
CA LEU A 66 -5.34 -6.56 -10.85
C LEU A 66 -6.82 -6.35 -10.55
N THR A 67 -7.21 -5.19 -10.00
CA THR A 67 -8.62 -4.90 -9.73
C THR A 67 -9.46 -4.86 -11.00
N ASP A 68 -8.93 -4.29 -12.08
CA ASP A 68 -9.64 -4.21 -13.36
C ASP A 68 -9.85 -5.60 -13.97
N LYS A 69 -8.82 -6.46 -13.92
CA LYS A 69 -8.90 -7.84 -14.45
C LYS A 69 -9.97 -8.68 -13.76
N TYR A 70 -10.22 -8.45 -12.47
CA TYR A 70 -11.17 -9.20 -11.65
C TYR A 70 -12.42 -8.38 -11.28
N HIS A 71 -12.70 -7.32 -12.02
CA HIS A 71 -13.94 -6.58 -11.90
C HIS A 71 -15.13 -7.42 -12.41
N PRO A 72 -16.30 -7.42 -11.75
CA PRO A 72 -16.69 -6.58 -10.62
C PRO A 72 -16.38 -7.18 -9.24
N GLN A 73 -15.85 -8.41 -9.14
CA GLN A 73 -15.62 -9.05 -7.84
C GLN A 73 -14.63 -8.25 -6.99
N LEU A 74 -13.58 -7.72 -7.62
CA LEU A 74 -12.72 -6.68 -7.06
C LEU A 74 -13.13 -5.33 -7.63
N THR A 75 -13.41 -4.36 -6.77
CA THR A 75 -13.71 -2.99 -7.20
C THR A 75 -12.72 -2.05 -6.52
N LEU A 76 -11.98 -1.27 -7.31
CA LEU A 76 -11.11 -0.24 -6.76
C LEU A 76 -11.97 0.81 -6.04
N CYS A 77 -11.61 1.11 -4.80
CA CYS A 77 -12.33 2.04 -3.95
C CYS A 77 -11.39 3.10 -3.41
N THR A 78 -11.91 4.30 -3.22
CA THR A 78 -11.12 5.42 -2.73
C THR A 78 -11.81 6.22 -1.63
N SER A 79 -12.98 5.78 -1.19
CA SER A 79 -13.76 6.45 -0.15
C SER A 79 -14.51 5.45 0.73
N ALA A 80 -14.93 5.90 1.91
CA ALA A 80 -15.81 5.12 2.78
C ALA A 80 -17.16 4.82 2.11
N SER A 81 -17.68 5.74 1.29
CA SER A 81 -18.89 5.51 0.48
C SER A 81 -18.69 4.39 -0.53
N ASP A 82 -17.51 4.28 -1.16
CA ASP A 82 -17.22 3.20 -2.10
C ASP A 82 -17.20 1.85 -1.39
N ILE A 83 -16.66 1.79 -0.16
CA ILE A 83 -16.68 0.58 0.67
C ILE A 83 -18.13 0.13 0.93
N VAL A 84 -18.98 1.05 1.37
CA VAL A 84 -20.40 0.77 1.66
C VAL A 84 -21.13 0.30 0.39
N ALA A 85 -20.89 0.98 -0.73
CA ALA A 85 -21.49 0.63 -2.01
C ALA A 85 -21.02 -0.75 -2.53
N ALA A 86 -19.72 -1.03 -2.47
CA ALA A 86 -19.16 -2.32 -2.88
C ALA A 86 -19.73 -3.47 -2.03
N HIS A 87 -19.81 -3.26 -0.71
CA HIS A 87 -20.40 -4.24 0.21
C HIS A 87 -21.89 -4.50 -0.11
N ALA A 88 -22.68 -3.45 -0.34
CA ALA A 88 -24.09 -3.58 -0.72
C ALA A 88 -24.29 -4.33 -2.05
N ASN A 89 -23.29 -4.29 -2.94
CA ASN A 89 -23.29 -4.99 -4.21
C ASN A 89 -22.61 -6.37 -4.17
N HIS A 90 -22.28 -6.88 -2.98
CA HIS A 90 -21.56 -8.15 -2.77
C HIS A 90 -20.20 -8.20 -3.51
N ARG A 91 -19.50 -7.07 -3.56
CA ARG A 91 -18.16 -6.93 -4.16
C ARG A 91 -17.12 -6.68 -3.07
N MET A 92 -15.88 -7.11 -3.32
CA MET A 92 -14.76 -6.79 -2.44
C MET A 92 -14.16 -5.43 -2.82
N CYS A 93 -14.24 -4.50 -1.90
CA CYS A 93 -13.65 -3.18 -2.05
C CYS A 93 -12.12 -3.25 -1.93
N SER A 94 -11.41 -2.90 -2.99
CA SER A 94 -9.95 -2.91 -3.03
C SER A 94 -9.43 -1.49 -2.88
N LEU A 95 -8.72 -1.22 -1.79
CA LEU A 95 -8.07 0.06 -1.54
C LEU A 95 -6.55 -0.09 -1.67
N VAL A 96 -5.87 1.01 -2.02
CA VAL A 96 -4.41 1.04 -2.13
C VAL A 96 -3.84 1.82 -0.95
N GLY A 97 -2.81 1.27 -0.32
CA GLY A 97 -2.00 2.02 0.62
C GLY A 97 -0.51 1.80 0.36
N VAL A 98 0.28 2.82 0.64
CA VAL A 98 1.73 2.79 0.42
C VAL A 98 2.42 2.42 1.73
N GLU A 99 3.27 1.41 1.68
CA GLU A 99 4.06 1.00 2.84
C GLU A 99 5.47 1.60 2.77
N GLY A 100 5.72 2.58 3.64
CA GLY A 100 7.01 3.22 3.81
C GLY A 100 7.07 4.61 3.20
N GLY A 101 7.38 5.60 4.04
CA GLY A 101 7.50 7.00 3.62
C GLY A 101 8.68 7.26 2.68
N HIS A 102 9.63 6.34 2.56
CA HIS A 102 10.73 6.44 1.60
C HIS A 102 10.24 6.45 0.15
N ALA A 103 9.09 5.83 -0.12
CA ALA A 103 8.44 5.80 -1.43
C ALA A 103 8.05 7.18 -1.97
N ILE A 104 7.93 8.21 -1.12
CA ILE A 104 7.60 9.57 -1.57
C ILE A 104 8.84 10.41 -1.88
N GLY A 105 10.04 9.90 -1.63
CA GLY A 105 11.30 10.60 -1.89
C GLY A 105 11.43 11.96 -1.20
N GLY A 106 10.76 12.15 -0.06
CA GLY A 106 10.73 13.44 0.65
C GLY A 106 9.94 14.55 -0.06
N SER A 107 9.11 14.22 -1.07
CA SER A 107 8.36 15.17 -1.87
C SER A 107 6.87 15.19 -1.56
N LEU A 108 6.35 16.33 -1.10
CA LEU A 108 4.91 16.57 -0.96
C LEU A 108 4.18 16.54 -2.31
N GLY A 109 4.88 16.83 -3.41
CA GLY A 109 4.32 16.71 -4.76
C GLY A 109 4.04 15.25 -5.12
N VAL A 110 4.97 14.36 -4.80
CA VAL A 110 4.78 12.91 -4.97
C VAL A 110 3.65 12.42 -4.06
N LEU A 111 3.60 12.85 -2.79
CA LEU A 111 2.49 12.51 -1.88
C LEU A 111 1.12 12.87 -2.47
N ARG A 112 0.94 14.10 -2.97
CA ARG A 112 -0.32 14.53 -3.60
C ARG A 112 -0.64 13.73 -4.86
N THR A 113 0.38 13.37 -5.64
CA THR A 113 0.21 12.53 -6.83
C THR A 113 -0.24 11.12 -6.46
N LEU A 114 0.35 10.52 -5.43
CA LEU A 114 -0.07 9.22 -4.89
C LEU A 114 -1.54 9.24 -4.47
N TYR A 115 -1.98 10.31 -3.78
CA TYR A 115 -3.39 10.49 -3.44
C TYR A 115 -4.29 10.57 -4.69
N GLN A 116 -3.88 11.31 -5.72
CA GLN A 116 -4.63 11.44 -6.97
C GLN A 116 -4.77 10.10 -7.71
N VAL A 117 -3.77 9.23 -7.67
CA VAL A 117 -3.82 7.89 -8.28
C VAL A 117 -4.47 6.82 -7.39
N GLY A 118 -5.12 7.22 -6.29
CA GLY A 118 -6.00 6.33 -5.51
C GLY A 118 -5.41 5.79 -4.20
N VAL A 119 -4.21 6.21 -3.80
CA VAL A 119 -3.64 5.83 -2.49
C VAL A 119 -4.44 6.48 -1.35
N ARG A 120 -4.78 5.70 -0.31
CA ARG A 120 -5.61 6.16 0.82
C ARG A 120 -5.00 5.98 2.20
N TYR A 121 -3.83 5.36 2.31
CA TYR A 121 -2.97 5.51 3.48
C TYR A 121 -1.50 5.53 3.08
N LEU A 122 -0.68 6.09 3.97
CA LEU A 122 0.77 6.01 3.90
C LEU A 122 1.29 5.52 5.26
N THR A 123 2.03 4.42 5.27
CA THR A 123 2.82 4.04 6.44
C THR A 123 4.05 4.93 6.49
N LEU A 124 4.24 5.70 7.57
CA LEU A 124 5.31 6.72 7.67
C LEU A 124 6.71 6.12 7.48
N THR A 125 6.94 4.93 8.01
CA THR A 125 8.19 4.18 7.88
C THR A 125 7.89 2.69 7.73
N SER A 126 8.71 1.97 6.98
CA SER A 126 8.73 0.49 7.04
C SER A 126 9.78 0.07 8.09
N THR A 127 10.70 -0.83 7.75
CA THR A 127 11.81 -1.29 8.60
C THR A 127 13.07 -0.40 8.53
N CYS A 128 12.95 0.77 7.91
CA CYS A 128 14.00 1.77 7.78
C CYS A 128 13.49 3.17 8.09
N ASP A 129 14.39 4.01 8.58
CA ASP A 129 14.12 5.43 8.79
C ASP A 129 13.97 6.16 7.47
N THR A 130 13.14 7.19 7.50
CA THR A 130 13.13 8.23 6.47
C THR A 130 13.85 9.46 7.02
N PRO A 131 14.27 10.41 6.17
CA PRO A 131 14.84 11.68 6.65
C PRO A 131 13.92 12.50 7.56
N TRP A 132 12.64 12.12 7.69
CA TRP A 132 11.61 12.89 8.36
C TRP A 132 10.80 12.13 9.42
N ALA A 133 10.96 10.81 9.52
CA ALA A 133 10.32 9.93 10.49
C ALA A 133 11.21 8.72 10.83
N GLU A 134 11.27 8.39 12.12
CA GLU A 134 12.01 7.26 12.69
C GLU A 134 11.16 5.97 12.73
N CYS A 135 11.76 4.84 12.34
CA CYS A 135 11.08 3.55 12.32
C CYS A 135 11.16 2.84 13.67
N ALA A 136 10.17 1.98 13.97
CA ALA A 136 10.14 1.24 15.23
C ALA A 136 11.36 0.30 15.41
N SER A 137 11.88 -0.26 14.31
CA SER A 137 13.08 -1.10 14.32
C SER A 137 14.38 -0.31 14.57
N ALA A 138 14.36 1.02 14.55
CA ALA A 138 15.50 1.83 14.97
C ALA A 138 15.77 1.73 16.48
N ALA A 139 14.75 1.40 17.29
CA ALA A 139 14.92 1.15 18.73
C ALA A 139 15.82 -0.06 19.04
N GLU A 140 16.06 -0.94 18.06
CA GLU A 140 16.99 -2.07 18.16
C GLU A 140 18.43 -1.72 17.71
N ARG A 141 18.66 -0.48 17.23
CA ARG A 141 19.98 0.03 16.84
C ARG A 141 20.56 0.91 17.96
N PRO A 142 21.39 0.37 18.86
CA PRO A 142 21.90 1.09 20.03
C PRO A 142 22.75 2.34 19.69
N ASP A 143 23.22 2.48 18.45
CA ASP A 143 24.14 3.55 18.04
C ASP A 143 23.49 4.66 17.18
N ALA A 144 22.18 4.59 16.92
CA ALA A 144 21.48 5.62 16.13
C ALA A 144 21.08 6.80 17.03
N PRO A 145 21.44 8.06 16.69
CA PRO A 145 20.99 9.21 17.47
C PRO A 145 19.46 9.33 17.34
N PRO A 146 18.70 9.31 18.45
CA PRO A 146 17.24 9.35 18.40
C PRO A 146 16.80 10.69 17.80
N HIS A 147 16.00 10.63 16.73
CA HIS A 147 15.40 11.82 16.13
C HIS A 147 14.11 12.25 16.85
N GLY A 148 13.66 11.46 17.84
CA GLY A 148 12.50 11.77 18.67
C GLY A 148 11.19 11.59 17.92
N GLY A 149 11.13 10.63 16.99
CA GLY A 149 9.97 10.35 16.16
C GLY A 149 9.92 11.20 14.89
N LEU A 150 9.07 12.25 14.87
CA LEU A 150 8.88 13.10 13.69
C LEU A 150 9.73 14.37 13.75
N THR A 151 10.48 14.61 12.69
CA THR A 151 11.18 15.88 12.47
C THR A 151 10.17 17.04 12.26
N PRO A 152 10.60 18.32 12.35
CA PRO A 152 9.74 19.46 12.00
C PRO A 152 9.16 19.37 10.58
N PHE A 153 9.94 18.85 9.62
CA PHE A 153 9.46 18.59 8.26
C PHE A 153 8.47 17.43 8.21
N GLY A 154 8.71 16.35 8.96
CA GLY A 154 7.80 15.21 9.09
C GLY A 154 6.41 15.62 9.58
N LYS A 155 6.32 16.61 10.47
CA LYS A 155 5.03 17.14 10.94
C LYS A 155 4.21 17.80 9.83
N VAL A 156 4.84 18.29 8.76
CA VAL A 156 4.14 18.85 7.60
C VAL A 156 3.40 17.78 6.80
N PHE A 157 3.86 16.52 6.84
CA PHE A 157 3.16 15.38 6.22
C PHE A 157 1.92 14.92 6.99
N CYS A 158 1.78 15.31 8.26
CA CYS A 158 0.70 14.90 9.14
C CYS A 158 -0.45 15.92 9.25
N ILE A 159 -0.47 16.93 8.36
CA ILE A 159 -1.52 17.95 8.24
C ILE A 159 -2.43 17.59 7.07
#